data_AF-A0A942UYH6-F1
#
_entry.id   AF-A0A942UYH6-F1
#
_cell.length_a   1.000
_cell.length_b   1.000
_cell.length_c   1.000
_cell.angle_alpha   90.00
_cell.angle_beta   90.00
_cell.angle_gamma   90.00
#
_symmetry.space_group_name_H-M   'P 1'
#
loop_
_entity.id
_entity.type
_entity.pdbx_description
1 polymer ?
#
loop_
_entity_poly.entity_id
_entity_poly.type
_entity_poly.pdbx_seq_one_letter_code
_entity_poly.pdbx_strand_id
1 'polypeptide(L)'
;MKISVINNFNINQAQKLSFQGKSYKKNKTDYHNDDIRIADSNIVSAKINPRHRLESVTFKTPLSPPKALLTLAYTKNEEISEALLYSLHSADELNDMAADLGSSKFLKNIKVNKLIGMGAFALVFETTEGKVLKMTNGNHFPDGRKPDFFDLPFEKHERIGRTHYYLEEKITQDDLTQEELKAFVKEIEDKGYKMRDHLVNFTSFFKESAIKKEQFGRTKDKKVYLIDPGCAIAPPEQHFDIKTLKNKIKKYFEKKQK
;
A
#
# COMPACT_ATOMS: atom_id res chain seq x y z
N MET A 1 -26.26 31.33 0.42
CA MET A 1 -26.27 30.18 1.36
C MET A 1 -24.85 29.63 1.40
N LYS A 2 -24.10 29.89 2.50
CA LYS A 2 -22.70 29.43 2.65
C LYS A 2 -22.72 28.01 3.19
N ILE A 3 -22.32 27.04 2.36
CA ILE A 3 -22.14 25.66 2.80
C ILE A 3 -20.73 25.56 3.38
N SER A 4 -20.64 25.47 4.71
CA SER A 4 -19.40 25.11 5.40
C SER A 4 -19.22 23.59 5.34
N VAL A 5 -18.28 23.12 4.53
CA VAL A 5 -17.84 21.71 4.58
C VAL A 5 -16.79 21.62 5.68
N ILE A 6 -17.19 21.14 6.85
CA ILE A 6 -16.27 20.78 7.94
C ILE A 6 -15.66 19.43 7.56
N ASN A 7 -14.49 19.46 6.92
CA ASN A 7 -13.66 18.28 6.73
C ASN A 7 -13.03 17.90 8.07
N ASN A 8 -13.58 16.88 8.75
CA ASN A 8 -12.94 16.25 9.90
C ASN A 8 -11.82 15.27 9.46
N PHE A 9 -10.94 15.71 8.55
CA PHE A 9 -9.67 15.02 8.31
C PHE A 9 -8.68 15.49 9.37
N ASN A 10 -8.37 14.60 10.31
CA ASN A 10 -7.42 14.86 11.38
C ASN A 10 -5.99 14.84 10.81
N ILE A 11 -5.54 15.99 10.26
CA ILE A 11 -4.20 16.25 9.73
C ILE A 11 -3.10 15.94 10.77
N ASN A 12 -3.46 15.90 12.06
CA ASN A 12 -2.52 15.69 13.17
C ASN A 12 -1.97 14.25 13.31
N GLN A 13 -2.44 13.25 12.53
CA GLN A 13 -1.81 11.92 12.54
C GLN A 13 -0.70 11.76 11.49
N ALA A 14 -0.77 12.45 10.35
CA ALA A 14 0.34 12.47 9.38
C ALA A 14 1.58 13.18 9.95
N GLN A 15 1.38 14.12 10.88
CA GLN A 15 2.46 14.82 11.59
C GLN A 15 3.07 14.05 12.76
N LYS A 16 2.50 12.90 13.17
CA LYS A 16 3.03 12.09 14.29
C LYS A 16 3.93 10.92 13.87
N LEU A 17 4.04 10.64 12.57
CA LEU A 17 5.15 9.86 12.06
C LEU A 17 6.37 10.78 12.03
N SER A 18 7.11 10.80 13.14
CA SER A 18 8.45 11.36 13.17
C SER A 18 9.31 10.60 12.15
N PHE A 19 9.32 11.06 10.90
CA PHE A 19 10.41 10.77 9.98
C PHE A 19 11.65 11.38 10.63
N GLN A 20 12.36 10.58 11.43
CA GLN A 20 13.75 10.85 11.72
C GLN A 20 14.46 10.80 10.36
N GLY A 21 14.59 11.97 9.74
CA GLY A 21 15.38 12.17 8.54
C GLY A 21 16.84 11.86 8.85
N LYS A 22 17.19 10.58 8.88
CA LYS A 22 18.57 10.17 8.64
C LYS A 22 18.83 10.56 7.20
N SER A 23 19.73 11.51 7.01
CA SER A 23 20.27 11.90 5.71
C SER A 23 20.96 10.67 5.10
N TYR A 24 20.23 9.94 4.27
CA TYR A 24 20.82 8.87 3.48
C TYR A 24 21.65 9.51 2.39
N LYS A 25 22.91 9.06 2.24
CA LYS A 25 23.76 9.46 1.13
C LYS A 25 23.04 9.11 -0.17
N LYS A 26 22.58 10.14 -0.89
CA LYS A 26 22.07 10.03 -2.25
C LYS A 26 23.17 9.40 -3.08
N ASN A 27 22.99 8.15 -3.53
CA ASN A 27 23.86 7.60 -4.55
C ASN A 27 23.63 8.45 -5.79
N LYS A 28 24.59 9.33 -6.11
CA LYS A 28 24.69 9.97 -7.42
C LYS A 28 25.06 8.89 -8.43
N THR A 29 24.08 8.08 -8.82
CA THR A 29 24.11 7.51 -10.16
C THR A 29 23.67 8.63 -11.08
N ASP A 30 24.65 9.30 -11.70
CA ASP A 30 24.41 10.16 -12.84
C ASP A 30 23.82 9.27 -13.94
N TYR A 31 22.52 9.37 -14.16
CA TYR A 31 21.93 8.83 -15.38
C TYR A 31 22.47 9.68 -16.52
N HIS A 32 23.03 9.05 -17.55
CA HIS A 32 23.21 9.72 -18.83
C HIS A 32 21.81 10.16 -19.30
N ASN A 33 21.55 11.47 -19.16
CA ASN A 33 20.28 12.12 -19.46
C ASN A 33 19.85 12.00 -20.93
N ASP A 34 20.68 11.40 -21.78
CA ASP A 34 20.53 11.49 -23.24
C ASP A 34 19.51 10.49 -23.84
N ASP A 35 19.03 9.49 -23.08
CA ASP A 35 18.14 8.45 -23.63
C ASP A 35 16.70 8.40 -23.07
N ILE A 36 16.32 9.27 -22.14
CA ILE A 36 14.94 9.31 -21.64
C ILE A 36 14.21 10.53 -22.23
N ARG A 37 13.76 10.41 -23.49
CA ARG A 37 12.72 11.29 -24.02
C ARG A 37 11.40 11.00 -23.30
N ILE A 38 11.16 11.70 -22.19
CA ILE A 38 9.89 11.67 -21.46
C ILE A 38 8.94 12.60 -22.21
N ALA A 39 8.10 12.01 -23.05
CA ALA A 39 6.97 12.72 -23.60
C ALA A 39 5.74 12.29 -22.80
N ASP A 40 5.03 13.28 -22.27
CA ASP A 40 3.65 13.18 -21.78
C ASP A 40 2.70 12.46 -22.77
N SER A 41 3.14 12.32 -24.02
CA SER A 41 2.45 11.67 -25.15
C SER A 41 2.16 10.17 -25.00
N ASN A 42 2.60 9.49 -23.93
CA ASN A 42 2.34 8.06 -23.75
C ASN A 42 1.15 7.75 -22.84
N ILE A 43 0.40 8.76 -22.38
CA ILE A 43 -0.88 8.56 -21.68
C ILE A 43 -2.01 8.63 -22.71
N VAL A 44 -2.87 7.60 -22.76
CA VAL A 44 -4.07 7.56 -23.63
C VAL A 44 -5.26 8.16 -22.91
N SER A 45 -5.45 7.76 -21.66
CA SER A 45 -6.58 8.17 -20.85
C SER A 45 -6.25 8.04 -19.37
N ALA A 46 -6.94 8.86 -18.57
CA ALA A 46 -6.94 8.76 -17.13
C ALA A 46 -8.39 8.77 -16.64
N LYS A 47 -8.63 8.10 -15.51
CA LYS A 47 -9.91 8.16 -14.80
C LYS A 47 -9.66 8.77 -13.44
N ILE A 48 -10.26 9.93 -13.20
CA ILE A 48 -10.24 10.64 -11.93
C ILE A 48 -11.68 10.68 -11.41
N ASN A 49 -11.87 10.38 -10.12
CA ASN A 49 -13.19 10.36 -9.53
C ASN A 49 -13.60 11.73 -8.95
N PRO A 50 -14.87 11.92 -8.54
CA PRO A 50 -15.36 13.20 -8.02
C PRO A 50 -14.65 13.71 -6.75
N ARG A 51 -13.79 12.90 -6.12
CA ARG A 51 -12.96 13.30 -4.98
C ARG A 51 -11.52 13.62 -5.38
N HIS A 52 -11.28 13.89 -6.68
CA HIS A 52 -9.95 14.16 -7.26
C HIS A 52 -8.93 13.02 -7.03
N ARG A 53 -9.39 11.78 -6.86
CA ARG A 53 -8.49 10.62 -6.77
C ARG A 53 -8.30 10.00 -8.14
N LEU A 54 -7.05 9.77 -8.50
CA LEU A 54 -6.69 9.07 -9.72
C LEU A 54 -6.95 7.57 -9.56
N GLU A 55 -7.95 7.07 -10.28
CA GLU A 55 -8.33 5.65 -10.25
C GLU A 55 -7.52 4.84 -11.25
N SER A 56 -7.24 5.40 -12.42
CA SER A 56 -6.39 4.71 -13.40
C SER A 56 -5.74 5.65 -14.42
N VAL A 57 -4.63 5.19 -15.00
CA VAL A 57 -3.96 5.80 -16.15
C VAL A 57 -3.61 4.68 -17.13
N THR A 58 -4.06 4.81 -18.38
CA THR A 58 -3.77 3.84 -19.44
C THR A 58 -2.65 4.38 -20.33
N PHE A 59 -1.61 3.57 -20.54
CA PHE A 59 -0.49 3.95 -21.40
C PHE A 59 -0.72 3.54 -22.85
N LYS A 60 -0.22 4.34 -23.79
CA LYS A 60 -0.34 4.13 -25.25
C LYS A 60 0.44 2.90 -25.69
N THR A 61 1.60 2.71 -25.09
CA THR A 61 2.44 1.52 -25.27
C THR A 61 2.87 1.00 -23.90
N PRO A 62 3.03 -0.33 -23.74
CA PRO A 62 3.52 -0.89 -22.50
C PRO A 62 4.91 -0.33 -22.13
N LEU A 63 5.07 0.06 -20.87
CA LEU A 63 6.28 0.69 -20.34
C LEU A 63 7.01 -0.25 -19.37
N SER A 64 8.31 -0.04 -19.18
CA SER A 64 8.97 -0.62 -18.00
C SER A 64 8.48 0.08 -16.73
N PRO A 65 8.50 -0.56 -15.55
CA PRO A 65 8.06 0.06 -14.31
C PRO A 65 8.73 1.42 -14.01
N PRO A 66 10.06 1.59 -14.14
CA PRO A 66 10.69 2.90 -13.96
C PRO A 66 10.20 3.95 -14.96
N LYS A 67 10.00 3.57 -16.23
CA LYS A 67 9.52 4.50 -17.26
C LYS A 67 8.08 4.92 -17.01
N ALA A 68 7.23 4.02 -16.50
CA ALA A 68 5.87 4.35 -16.10
C ALA A 68 5.84 5.38 -14.95
N LEU A 69 6.69 5.21 -13.93
CA LEU A 69 6.85 6.18 -12.84
C LEU A 69 7.32 7.54 -13.37
N LEU A 70 8.33 7.58 -14.24
CA LEU A 70 8.81 8.83 -14.85
C LEU A 70 7.76 9.51 -15.73
N THR A 71 6.95 8.73 -16.47
CA THR A 71 5.82 9.27 -17.24
C THR A 71 4.79 9.94 -16.34
N LEU A 72 4.50 9.37 -15.16
CA LEU A 72 3.59 9.99 -14.18
C LEU A 72 4.22 11.19 -13.49
N ALA A 73 5.50 11.12 -13.12
CA ALA A 73 6.24 12.17 -12.42
C ALA A 73 6.31 13.48 -13.21
N TYR A 74 6.44 13.37 -14.53
CA TYR A 74 6.64 14.51 -15.44
C TYR A 74 5.50 14.67 -16.44
N THR A 75 4.29 14.21 -16.08
CA THR A 75 3.11 14.48 -16.90
C THR A 75 2.84 16.00 -16.95
N LYS A 76 2.41 16.51 -18.11
CA LYS A 76 1.90 17.89 -18.25
C LYS A 76 0.39 17.95 -18.10
N ASN A 77 -0.26 16.81 -17.87
CA ASN A 77 -1.67 16.77 -17.49
C ASN A 77 -1.80 17.21 -16.03
N GLU A 78 -2.25 18.46 -15.83
CA GLU A 78 -2.39 19.07 -14.50
C GLU A 78 -3.33 18.26 -13.60
N GLU A 79 -4.43 17.69 -14.12
CA GLU A 79 -5.36 16.90 -13.32
C GLU A 79 -4.71 15.62 -12.78
N ILE A 80 -3.87 14.96 -13.57
CA ILE A 80 -3.11 13.77 -13.13
C ILE A 80 -2.07 14.18 -12.09
N SER A 81 -1.32 15.25 -12.35
CA SER A 81 -0.29 15.76 -11.44
C SER A 81 -0.89 16.15 -10.09
N GLU A 82 -1.99 16.88 -10.07
CA GLU A 82 -2.71 17.24 -8.85
C GLU A 82 -3.23 16.00 -8.12
N ALA A 83 -3.85 15.05 -8.83
CA ALA A 83 -4.40 13.84 -8.21
C ALA A 83 -3.32 12.95 -7.57
N LEU A 84 -2.12 12.89 -8.16
CA LEU A 84 -0.94 12.24 -7.59
C LEU A 84 -0.51 12.94 -6.30
N LEU A 85 -0.39 14.27 -6.32
CA LEU A 85 -0.03 15.06 -5.16
C LEU A 85 -1.06 14.96 -4.01
N TYR A 86 -2.36 15.00 -4.33
CA TYR A 86 -3.45 14.76 -3.37
C TYR A 86 -3.37 13.37 -2.74
N SER A 87 -2.78 12.40 -3.45
CA SER A 87 -2.57 11.03 -2.98
C SER A 87 -1.20 10.83 -2.33
N LEU A 88 -0.48 11.93 -2.06
CA LEU A 88 0.85 11.99 -1.43
C LEU A 88 2.00 11.43 -2.29
N HIS A 89 1.82 11.32 -3.62
CA HIS A 89 2.87 10.90 -4.55
C HIS A 89 3.46 12.11 -5.27
N SER A 90 4.58 12.63 -4.78
CA SER A 90 5.26 13.77 -5.42
C SER A 90 6.09 13.34 -6.64
N ALA A 91 6.33 14.26 -7.59
CA ALA A 91 7.20 13.99 -8.74
C ALA A 91 8.61 13.53 -8.33
N ASP A 92 9.17 14.14 -7.28
CA ASP A 92 10.49 13.77 -6.74
C ASP A 92 10.50 12.35 -6.18
N GLU A 93 9.45 11.96 -5.44
CA GLU A 93 9.32 10.59 -4.94
C GLU A 93 9.22 9.58 -6.09
N LEU A 94 8.40 9.85 -7.09
CA LEU A 94 8.25 8.97 -8.25
C LEU A 94 9.56 8.83 -9.02
N ASN A 95 10.33 9.91 -9.14
CA ASN A 95 11.64 9.91 -9.76
C ASN A 95 12.66 9.09 -8.94
N ASP A 96 12.70 9.26 -7.63
CA ASP A 96 13.56 8.47 -6.74
C ASP A 96 13.20 6.97 -6.79
N MET A 97 11.91 6.64 -6.83
CA MET A 97 11.44 5.26 -7.02
C MET A 97 11.85 4.70 -8.38
N ALA A 98 11.74 5.48 -9.45
CA ALA A 98 12.18 5.07 -10.78
C ALA A 98 13.69 4.80 -10.82
N ALA A 99 14.48 5.64 -10.14
CA ALA A 99 15.92 5.47 -10.05
C ALA A 99 16.29 4.16 -9.33
N ASP A 100 15.72 3.93 -8.15
CA ASP A 100 15.89 2.67 -7.40
C ASP A 100 15.58 1.46 -8.29
N LEU A 101 14.39 1.43 -8.89
CA LEU A 101 13.90 0.29 -9.67
C LEU A 101 14.61 0.11 -11.02
N GLY A 102 15.26 1.14 -11.56
CA GLY A 102 16.04 1.08 -12.80
C GLY A 102 17.21 0.09 -12.74
N SER A 103 17.70 -0.20 -11.53
CA SER A 103 18.79 -1.17 -11.31
C SER A 103 18.33 -2.63 -11.23
N SER A 104 17.01 -2.89 -11.11
CA SER A 104 16.49 -4.26 -11.02
C SER A 104 16.69 -5.04 -12.32
N LYS A 105 17.34 -6.20 -12.25
CA LYS A 105 17.42 -7.12 -13.40
C LYS A 105 16.07 -7.75 -13.71
N PHE A 106 15.24 -7.99 -12.70
CA PHE A 106 13.93 -8.62 -12.86
C PHE A 106 12.95 -7.67 -13.57
N LEU A 107 12.85 -6.42 -13.11
CA LEU A 107 11.88 -5.46 -13.67
C LEU A 107 12.21 -5.00 -15.09
N LYS A 108 13.43 -5.20 -15.59
CA LYS A 108 13.79 -4.93 -17.00
C LYS A 108 12.90 -5.68 -17.99
N ASN A 109 12.47 -6.88 -17.61
CA ASN A 109 11.66 -7.76 -18.45
C ASN A 109 10.15 -7.62 -18.19
N ILE A 110 9.75 -6.88 -17.15
CA ILE A 110 8.34 -6.61 -16.87
C ILE A 110 7.89 -5.39 -17.67
N LYS A 111 6.69 -5.49 -18.24
CA LYS A 111 5.99 -4.36 -18.86
C LYS A 111 4.65 -4.13 -18.18
N VAL A 112 4.31 -2.85 -17.99
CA VAL A 112 3.03 -2.39 -17.45
C VAL A 112 2.27 -1.60 -18.50
N ASN A 113 0.96 -1.80 -18.57
CA ASN A 113 0.10 -1.11 -19.53
C ASN A 113 -0.81 -0.06 -18.86
N LYS A 114 -1.03 -0.18 -17.55
CA LYS A 114 -2.02 0.63 -16.85
C LYS A 114 -1.68 0.77 -15.37
N LEU A 115 -1.80 1.98 -14.84
CA LEU A 115 -2.00 2.20 -13.40
C LEU A 115 -3.46 1.88 -13.08
N ILE A 116 -3.71 0.95 -12.17
CA ILE A 116 -5.06 0.45 -11.82
C ILE A 116 -5.51 0.81 -10.40
N GLY A 117 -4.63 1.45 -9.63
CA GLY A 117 -4.98 1.92 -8.30
C GLY A 117 -3.79 2.56 -7.61
N MET A 118 -4.09 3.23 -6.50
CA MET A 118 -3.09 3.82 -5.62
C MET A 118 -3.62 3.91 -4.20
N GLY A 119 -2.71 3.75 -3.24
CA GLY A 119 -2.90 4.15 -1.85
C GLY A 119 -1.95 5.30 -1.52
N ALA A 120 -2.00 5.80 -0.28
CA ALA A 120 -1.11 6.86 0.19
C ALA A 120 0.38 6.51 0.11
N PHE A 121 0.72 5.22 0.00
CA PHE A 121 2.10 4.72 0.01
C PHE A 121 2.42 3.76 -1.14
N ALA A 122 1.47 3.52 -2.04
CA ALA A 122 1.58 2.48 -3.05
C ALA A 122 0.97 2.90 -4.39
N LEU A 123 1.65 2.55 -5.48
CA LEU A 123 1.12 2.62 -6.84
C LEU A 123 0.96 1.21 -7.36
N VAL A 124 -0.20 0.93 -7.97
CA VAL A 124 -0.59 -0.42 -8.39
C VAL A 124 -0.74 -0.43 -9.89
N PHE A 125 0.09 -1.23 -10.57
CA PHE A 125 0.08 -1.34 -12.02
C PHE A 125 -0.37 -2.72 -12.47
N GLU A 126 -1.08 -2.78 -13.58
CA GLU A 126 -1.33 -4.01 -14.31
C GLU A 126 -0.19 -4.25 -15.30
N THR A 127 0.35 -5.46 -15.26
CA THR A 127 1.36 -5.93 -16.20
C THR A 127 0.73 -6.41 -17.50
N THR A 128 1.51 -6.49 -18.58
CA THR A 128 1.03 -7.07 -19.85
C THR A 128 0.69 -8.56 -19.76
N GLU A 129 1.16 -9.24 -18.72
CA GLU A 129 0.84 -10.65 -18.44
C GLU A 129 -0.41 -10.83 -17.58
N GLY A 130 -1.11 -9.73 -17.24
CA GLY A 130 -2.32 -9.79 -16.41
C GLY A 130 -2.04 -10.01 -14.91
N LYS A 131 -0.80 -9.77 -14.46
CA LYS A 131 -0.42 -9.70 -13.03
C LYS A 131 -0.48 -8.27 -12.50
N VAL A 132 -0.43 -8.13 -11.18
CA VAL A 132 -0.40 -6.84 -10.49
C VAL A 132 1.00 -6.56 -9.95
N LEU A 133 1.55 -5.40 -10.27
CA LEU A 133 2.82 -4.91 -9.74
C LEU A 133 2.56 -3.71 -8.84
N LYS A 134 2.72 -3.89 -7.54
CA LYS A 134 2.69 -2.82 -6.55
C LYS A 134 4.10 -2.26 -6.36
N MET A 135 4.23 -0.94 -6.32
CA MET A 135 5.47 -0.24 -6.03
C MET A 135 5.22 0.71 -4.86
N THR A 136 6.07 0.64 -3.84
CA THR A 136 5.89 1.40 -2.59
C THR A 136 7.20 2.04 -2.16
N ASN A 137 7.12 3.25 -1.60
CA ASN A 137 8.24 3.85 -0.88
C ASN A 137 8.20 3.37 0.57
N GLY A 138 9.16 2.53 0.96
CA GLY A 138 9.13 1.82 2.24
C GLY A 138 8.33 0.51 2.19
N ASN A 139 8.30 -0.18 3.34
CA ASN A 139 7.70 -1.51 3.45
C ASN A 139 6.16 -1.44 3.36
N HIS A 140 5.56 -2.34 2.60
CA HIS A 140 4.10 -2.44 2.46
C HIS A 140 3.44 -3.01 3.72
N PHE A 141 4.19 -3.81 4.50
CA PHE A 141 3.73 -4.40 5.75
C PHE A 141 3.99 -3.45 6.93
N PRO A 142 2.95 -3.00 7.65
CA PRO A 142 3.09 -2.11 8.80
C PRO A 142 4.03 -2.66 9.86
N ASP A 143 4.85 -1.79 10.45
CA ASP A 143 5.80 -2.13 11.52
C ASP A 143 6.73 -3.31 11.20
N GLY A 144 6.94 -3.61 9.91
CA GLY A 144 7.76 -4.73 9.47
C GLY A 144 7.17 -6.10 9.76
N ARG A 145 5.84 -6.20 10.01
CA ARG A 145 5.19 -7.50 10.22
C ARG A 145 5.41 -8.43 9.03
N LYS A 146 5.49 -9.73 9.30
CA LYS A 146 5.53 -10.73 8.23
C LYS A 146 4.13 -10.88 7.61
N PRO A 147 4.04 -11.33 6.34
CA PRO A 147 2.78 -11.76 5.75
C PRO A 147 2.13 -12.86 6.60
N ASP A 148 0.81 -12.82 6.73
CA ASP A 148 -0.01 -13.83 7.38
C ASP A 148 -0.99 -14.45 6.37
N PHE A 149 -1.82 -15.39 6.81
CA PHE A 149 -2.71 -16.19 5.94
C PHE A 149 -3.69 -15.36 5.10
N PHE A 150 -4.02 -14.17 5.57
CA PHE A 150 -5.00 -13.28 4.94
C PHE A 150 -4.36 -12.29 3.97
N ASP A 151 -3.03 -12.12 3.97
CA ASP A 151 -2.37 -11.20 3.04
C ASP A 151 -2.25 -11.87 1.67
N LEU A 152 -2.52 -11.11 0.60
CA LEU A 152 -2.36 -11.60 -0.77
C LEU A 152 -0.90 -12.03 -1.00
N PRO A 153 -0.62 -13.31 -1.35
CA PRO A 153 0.73 -13.75 -1.63
C PRO A 153 1.32 -13.05 -2.84
N PHE A 154 2.61 -12.70 -2.75
CA PHE A 154 3.39 -12.19 -3.87
C PHE A 154 4.23 -13.31 -4.48
N GLU A 155 4.28 -13.34 -5.81
CA GLU A 155 5.17 -14.22 -6.59
C GLU A 155 6.62 -13.77 -6.48
N LYS A 156 6.84 -12.45 -6.45
CA LYS A 156 8.17 -11.85 -6.36
C LYS A 156 8.12 -10.57 -5.55
N HIS A 157 9.10 -10.41 -4.67
CA HIS A 157 9.34 -9.20 -3.91
C HIS A 157 10.84 -8.88 -3.88
N GLU A 158 11.17 -7.61 -3.89
CA GLU A 158 12.51 -7.12 -3.60
C GLU A 158 12.45 -5.69 -3.03
N ARG A 159 13.48 -5.33 -2.26
CA ARG A 159 13.75 -3.95 -1.86
C ARG A 159 15.01 -3.48 -2.58
N ILE A 160 14.91 -2.37 -3.30
CA ILE A 160 16.04 -1.72 -3.96
C ILE A 160 16.08 -0.28 -3.49
N GLY A 161 17.18 0.11 -2.84
CA GLY A 161 17.24 1.39 -2.14
C GLY A 161 16.14 1.50 -1.07
N ARG A 162 15.24 2.47 -1.23
CA ARG A 162 14.07 2.65 -0.36
C ARG A 162 12.79 2.06 -0.94
N THR A 163 12.82 1.75 -2.22
CA THR A 163 11.65 1.31 -2.96
C THR A 163 11.48 -0.19 -2.83
N HIS A 164 10.25 -0.62 -2.54
CA HIS A 164 9.86 -2.01 -2.59
C HIS A 164 8.95 -2.23 -3.80
N TYR A 165 9.02 -3.43 -4.36
CA TYR A 165 8.00 -3.88 -5.31
C TYR A 165 7.48 -5.27 -4.93
N TYR A 166 6.21 -5.50 -5.25
CA TYR A 166 5.51 -6.77 -5.02
C TYR A 166 4.78 -7.12 -6.31
N LEU A 167 5.16 -8.25 -6.91
CA LEU A 167 4.45 -8.84 -8.05
C LEU A 167 3.49 -9.90 -7.52
N GLU A 168 2.21 -9.73 -7.81
CA GLU A 168 1.10 -10.50 -7.27
C GLU A 168 0.18 -10.99 -8.40
N GLU A 169 -0.58 -12.04 -8.13
CA GLU A 169 -1.69 -12.43 -9.01
C GLU A 169 -2.76 -11.34 -9.04
N LYS A 170 -3.40 -11.14 -10.21
CA LYS A 170 -4.59 -10.30 -10.30
C LYS A 170 -5.80 -11.00 -9.69
N ILE A 171 -6.42 -10.33 -8.74
CA ILE A 171 -7.62 -10.75 -8.02
C ILE A 171 -8.89 -10.14 -8.63
N THR A 172 -10.05 -10.74 -8.32
CA THR A 172 -11.39 -10.21 -8.63
C THR A 172 -12.17 -9.90 -7.36
N GLN A 173 -13.18 -9.02 -7.47
CA GLN A 173 -14.13 -8.67 -6.42
C GLN A 173 -15.57 -9.06 -6.74
N ASP A 174 -15.80 -9.66 -7.93
CA ASP A 174 -17.14 -9.82 -8.50
C ASP A 174 -18.05 -10.76 -7.69
N ASP A 175 -17.47 -11.77 -7.03
CA ASP A 175 -18.19 -12.83 -6.30
C ASP A 175 -17.97 -12.79 -4.77
N LEU A 176 -17.54 -11.66 -4.21
CA LEU A 176 -17.39 -11.49 -2.76
C LEU A 176 -18.71 -11.09 -2.10
N THR A 177 -19.18 -11.89 -1.15
CA THR A 177 -20.41 -11.60 -0.36
C THR A 177 -20.08 -10.92 0.96
N GLN A 178 -21.03 -10.19 1.54
CA GLN A 178 -20.80 -9.52 2.83
C GLN A 178 -20.66 -10.55 3.96
N GLU A 179 -21.39 -11.65 3.87
CA GLU A 179 -21.35 -12.76 4.83
C GLU A 179 -19.97 -13.41 4.86
N GLU A 180 -19.39 -13.69 3.69
CA GLU A 180 -18.04 -14.24 3.55
C GLU A 180 -16.98 -13.26 4.07
N LEU A 181 -17.07 -11.98 3.71
CA LEU A 181 -16.13 -10.96 4.20
C LEU A 181 -16.21 -10.80 5.72
N LYS A 182 -17.40 -10.88 6.32
CA LYS A 182 -17.58 -10.82 7.78
C LYS A 182 -16.96 -12.03 8.48
N ALA A 183 -17.12 -13.22 7.91
CA ALA A 183 -16.47 -14.42 8.43
C ALA A 183 -14.93 -14.30 8.34
N PHE A 184 -14.44 -13.88 7.19
CA PHE A 184 -13.00 -13.70 6.95
C PHE A 184 -12.38 -12.64 7.87
N VAL A 185 -13.02 -11.48 8.04
CA VAL A 185 -12.57 -10.44 8.99
C VAL A 185 -12.53 -10.98 10.41
N LYS A 186 -13.54 -11.76 10.81
CA LYS A 186 -13.56 -12.39 12.14
C LYS A 186 -12.37 -13.33 12.33
N GLU A 187 -12.00 -14.14 11.34
CA GLU A 187 -10.83 -15.01 11.43
C GLU A 187 -9.52 -14.22 11.61
N ILE A 188 -9.41 -13.06 10.96
CA ILE A 188 -8.26 -12.15 11.13
C ILE A 188 -8.23 -11.57 12.55
N GLU A 189 -9.38 -11.12 13.05
CA GLU A 189 -9.52 -10.59 14.43
C GLU A 189 -9.27 -11.66 15.49
N ASP A 190 -9.70 -12.90 15.27
CA ASP A 190 -9.48 -14.04 16.17
C ASP A 190 -7.98 -14.38 16.30
N LYS A 191 -7.14 -14.03 15.31
CA LYS A 191 -5.67 -14.07 15.42
C LYS A 191 -5.06 -12.89 16.19
N GLY A 192 -5.87 -11.95 16.65
CA GLY A 192 -5.46 -10.79 17.44
C GLY A 192 -5.14 -9.54 16.62
N TYR A 193 -5.38 -9.55 15.31
CA TYR A 193 -5.22 -8.35 14.48
C TYR A 193 -6.38 -7.38 14.68
N LYS A 194 -6.09 -6.09 14.54
CA LYS A 194 -7.13 -5.05 14.47
C LYS A 194 -7.30 -4.59 13.03
N MET A 195 -8.52 -4.71 12.53
CA MET A 195 -8.84 -4.29 11.16
C MET A 195 -9.12 -2.78 11.09
N ARG A 196 -8.49 -2.09 10.13
CA ARG A 196 -8.56 -0.64 9.92
C ARG A 196 -9.12 -0.34 8.52
N ASP A 197 -9.88 0.75 8.42
CA ASP A 197 -10.41 1.33 7.18
C ASP A 197 -11.22 0.39 6.28
N HIS A 198 -11.59 -0.79 6.78
CA HIS A 198 -12.30 -1.86 6.07
C HIS A 198 -13.83 -1.76 6.17
N LEU A 199 -14.39 -0.95 7.08
CA LEU A 199 -15.83 -0.73 7.18
C LEU A 199 -16.28 0.45 6.31
N VAL A 200 -17.47 0.34 5.71
CA VAL A 200 -18.10 1.43 4.95
C VAL A 200 -18.42 2.61 5.88
N ASN A 201 -18.94 2.33 7.09
CA ASN A 201 -19.27 3.31 8.11
C ASN A 201 -18.56 2.98 9.43
N PHE A 202 -17.61 3.83 9.84
CA PHE A 202 -16.83 3.67 11.09
C PHE A 202 -17.66 3.77 12.38
N THR A 203 -18.88 4.28 12.29
CA THR A 203 -19.75 4.55 13.44
C THR A 203 -20.58 3.34 13.88
N SER A 204 -20.64 2.29 13.06
CA SER A 204 -21.39 1.08 13.40
C SER A 204 -20.46 0.07 14.07
N PHE A 205 -20.43 0.11 15.40
CA PHE A 205 -19.80 -0.92 16.24
C PHE A 205 -20.57 -2.26 16.21
N PHE A 206 -21.61 -2.38 15.37
CA PHE A 206 -22.47 -3.55 15.28
C PHE A 206 -22.01 -4.51 14.18
N LYS A 207 -22.22 -5.82 14.40
CA LYS A 207 -21.95 -6.92 13.46
C LYS A 207 -22.65 -6.79 12.10
N GLU A 208 -23.54 -5.81 11.96
CA GLU A 208 -24.28 -5.53 10.72
C GLU A 208 -23.54 -4.57 9.78
N SER A 209 -22.43 -3.95 10.21
CA SER A 209 -21.63 -3.05 9.38
C SER A 209 -21.20 -3.70 8.07
N ALA A 210 -21.41 -2.97 6.97
CA ALA A 210 -20.93 -3.37 5.66
C ALA A 210 -19.41 -3.22 5.59
N ILE A 211 -18.75 -4.25 5.06
CA ILE A 211 -17.32 -4.28 4.77
C ILE A 211 -17.10 -3.73 3.35
N LYS A 212 -16.11 -2.86 3.21
CA LYS A 212 -15.61 -2.33 1.93
C LYS A 212 -15.00 -3.46 1.12
N LYS A 213 -15.73 -3.92 0.10
CA LYS A 213 -15.27 -4.99 -0.79
C LYS A 213 -13.95 -4.64 -1.47
N GLU A 214 -13.69 -3.34 -1.66
CA GLU A 214 -12.51 -2.81 -2.33
C GLU A 214 -11.20 -3.14 -1.61
N GLN A 215 -11.25 -3.52 -0.33
CA GLN A 215 -10.08 -3.93 0.46
C GLN A 215 -9.73 -5.41 0.31
N PHE A 216 -10.61 -6.20 -0.31
CA PHE A 216 -10.50 -7.64 -0.41
C PHE A 216 -10.51 -8.09 -1.87
N GLY A 217 -9.98 -9.27 -2.11
CA GLY A 217 -10.03 -9.87 -3.44
C GLY A 217 -10.00 -11.38 -3.37
N ARG A 218 -10.47 -11.99 -4.46
CA ARG A 218 -10.41 -13.43 -4.68
C ARG A 218 -9.41 -13.76 -5.77
N THR A 219 -8.53 -14.70 -5.49
CA THR A 219 -7.60 -15.31 -6.47
C THR A 219 -8.31 -16.38 -7.31
N LYS A 220 -7.63 -16.87 -8.35
CA LYS A 220 -8.15 -17.96 -9.20
C LYS A 220 -8.43 -19.26 -8.43
N ASP A 221 -7.69 -19.53 -7.35
CA ASP A 221 -7.92 -20.69 -6.45
C ASP A 221 -9.08 -20.47 -5.46
N LYS A 222 -9.88 -19.42 -5.68
CA LYS A 222 -11.09 -19.06 -4.94
C LYS A 222 -10.88 -18.63 -3.49
N LYS A 223 -9.64 -18.44 -3.04
CA LYS A 223 -9.33 -17.92 -1.71
C LYS A 223 -9.49 -16.40 -1.65
N VAL A 224 -9.95 -15.92 -0.50
CA VAL A 224 -10.13 -14.50 -0.21
C VAL A 224 -8.87 -13.98 0.49
N TYR A 225 -8.42 -12.80 0.08
CA TYR A 225 -7.28 -12.11 0.66
C TYR A 225 -7.58 -10.64 0.88
N LEU A 226 -6.82 -10.04 1.80
CA LEU A 226 -6.68 -8.61 1.97
C LEU A 226 -5.70 -8.08 0.92
N ILE A 227 -6.10 -7.02 0.22
CA ILE A 227 -5.28 -6.40 -0.84
C ILE A 227 -4.19 -5.52 -0.25
N ASP A 228 -4.51 -4.77 0.80
CA ASP A 228 -3.59 -3.87 1.48
C ASP A 228 -3.29 -4.37 2.90
N PRO A 229 -2.09 -4.93 3.14
CA PRO A 229 -1.64 -5.32 4.48
C PRO A 229 -1.76 -4.21 5.53
N GLY A 230 -1.78 -2.93 5.11
CA GLY A 230 -2.00 -1.75 5.94
C GLY A 230 -3.34 -1.73 6.69
N CYS A 231 -4.32 -2.50 6.21
CA CYS A 231 -5.63 -2.62 6.83
C CYS A 231 -5.68 -3.60 8.01
N ALA A 232 -4.60 -4.34 8.29
CA ALA A 232 -4.50 -5.23 9.45
C ALA A 232 -3.31 -4.85 10.33
N ILE A 233 -3.62 -4.33 11.52
CA ILE A 233 -2.63 -3.93 12.53
C ILE A 233 -2.34 -5.14 13.41
N ALA A 234 -1.06 -5.55 13.46
CA ALA A 234 -0.63 -6.67 14.29
C ALA A 234 -0.91 -6.39 15.78
N PRO A 235 -1.18 -7.43 16.58
CA PRO A 235 -1.22 -7.28 18.02
C PRO A 235 0.12 -6.73 18.51
N PRO A 236 0.13 -5.83 19.52
CA PRO A 236 1.38 -5.35 20.09
C PRO A 236 2.19 -6.56 20.57
N GLU A 237 3.50 -6.59 20.26
CA GLU A 237 4.38 -7.63 20.77
C GLU A 237 4.25 -7.67 22.29
N GLN A 238 3.71 -8.77 22.82
CA GLN A 238 3.82 -9.04 24.24
C GLN A 238 5.28 -9.37 24.51
N HIS A 239 6.10 -8.37 24.80
CA HIS A 239 7.36 -8.62 25.48
C HIS A 239 7.00 -9.21 26.84
N PHE A 240 7.10 -10.54 26.93
CA PHE A 240 7.04 -11.25 28.19
C PHE A 240 8.23 -10.77 29.01
N ASP A 241 8.01 -9.76 29.86
CA ASP A 241 9.06 -9.28 30.74
C ASP A 241 9.32 -10.35 31.81
N ILE A 242 10.36 -11.14 31.56
CA ILE A 242 10.85 -12.18 32.45
C ILE A 242 11.10 -11.61 33.86
N LYS A 243 11.46 -10.32 34.00
CA LYS A 243 11.59 -9.69 35.33
C LYS A 243 10.24 -9.56 36.02
N THR A 244 9.19 -9.16 35.31
CA THR A 244 7.84 -9.05 35.87
C THR A 244 7.29 -10.41 36.29
N LEU A 245 7.55 -11.48 35.52
CA LEU A 245 7.18 -12.85 35.90
C LEU A 245 8.00 -13.34 37.11
N LYS A 246 9.32 -13.15 37.12
CA LYS A 246 10.18 -13.50 38.27
C LYS A 246 9.76 -12.77 39.55
N ASN A 247 9.39 -11.50 39.45
CA ASN A 247 8.92 -10.71 40.60
C ASN A 247 7.55 -11.18 41.11
N LYS A 248 6.64 -11.59 40.21
CA LYS A 248 5.36 -12.21 40.62
C LYS A 248 5.57 -13.56 41.30
N ILE A 249 6.46 -14.40 40.77
CA ILE A 249 6.81 -15.69 41.36
C ILE A 249 7.46 -15.49 42.75
N LYS A 250 8.42 -14.57 42.87
CA LYS A 250 9.08 -14.25 44.15
C LYS A 250 8.07 -13.79 45.21
N LYS A 251 7.19 -12.84 44.86
CA LYS A 251 6.12 -12.37 45.76
C LYS A 251 5.13 -13.47 46.16
N TYR A 252 4.85 -14.42 45.28
CA TYR A 252 3.98 -15.55 45.58
C TYR A 252 4.59 -16.49 46.63
N PHE A 253 5.89 -16.76 46.54
CA PHE A 253 6.61 -17.58 47.53
C PHE A 253 6.87 -16.86 48.86
N GLU A 254 7.13 -15.54 48.84
CA GLU A 254 7.25 -14.73 50.06
C GLU A 254 5.93 -14.65 50.84
N LYS A 255 4.78 -14.69 50.16
CA LYS A 255 3.45 -14.72 50.81
C LYS A 255 3.08 -16.07 51.43
N LYS A 256 3.72 -17.17 51.04
CA LYS A 256 3.46 -18.51 51.60
C LYS A 256 4.30 -18.83 52.84
N GLN A 257 5.26 -17.97 53.19
CA GLN A 257 6.13 -18.14 54.36
C GLN A 257 5.73 -17.26 55.56
N LYS A 258 4.58 -16.57 55.48
CA LYS A 258 3.93 -15.89 56.60
C LYS A 258 2.59 -16.56 56.87
#